data_AF-A0A6J7JCL8-F1
#
_entry.id   AF-A0A6J7JCL8-F1
#
_cell.length_a   1.000
_cell.length_b   1.000
_cell.length_c   1.000
_cell.angle_alpha   90.00
_cell.angle_beta   90.00
_cell.angle_gamma   90.00
#
_symmetry.space_group_name_H-M   'P 1'
#
loop_
_entity.id
_entity.type
_entity.pdbx_description
1 polymer ?
#
loop_
_entity_poly.entity_id
_entity_poly.type
_entity_poly.pdbx_seq_one_letter_code
_entity_poly.pdbx_strand_id
1 'polypeptide(L)'
;MIQRAVERMYTETEDNRFLEVTYANGDKEVLYFKDFNSGAMIENIVSRAKKMAIKQLLDTGQRGIRVQHLLAACLDEFRENEDLPNTTNPDDWARISGKKGERIVFIRTLIQGKQGTEAGRSIETVSNTGQYL
;
A
#
# COMPACT_ATOMS: atom_id res chain seq x y z
N MET A 1 7.14 17.35 -12.37
CA MET A 1 6.07 16.33 -12.23
C MET A 1 6.57 15.07 -11.54
N ILE A 2 7.62 14.42 -12.06
CA ILE A 2 8.22 13.22 -11.45
C ILE A 2 8.58 13.44 -9.97
N GLN A 3 9.36 14.48 -9.67
CA GLN A 3 9.77 14.80 -8.30
C GLN A 3 8.58 14.89 -7.33
N ARG A 4 7.50 15.57 -7.72
CA ARG A 4 6.28 15.71 -6.90
C ARG A 4 5.54 14.39 -6.69
N ALA A 5 5.52 13.52 -7.70
CA ALA A 5 4.93 12.19 -7.58
C ALA A 5 5.75 11.31 -6.63
N VAL A 6 7.08 11.31 -6.79
CA VAL A 6 8.00 10.58 -5.90
C VAL A 6 7.90 11.11 -4.47
N GLU A 7 7.94 12.42 -4.26
CA GLU A 7 7.72 13.03 -2.94
C GLU A 7 6.39 12.55 -2.34
N ARG A 8 5.29 12.58 -3.09
CA ARG A 8 3.98 12.11 -2.61
C ARG A 8 3.97 10.63 -2.22
N MET A 9 4.67 9.77 -2.97
CA MET A 9 4.76 8.33 -2.72
C MET A 9 5.63 7.99 -1.50
N TYR A 10 6.68 8.79 -1.25
CA TYR A 10 7.68 8.51 -0.21
C TYR A 10 7.48 9.32 1.08
N THR A 11 6.52 10.26 1.13
CA THR A 11 6.23 11.02 2.35
C THR A 11 5.53 10.14 3.39
N GLU A 12 5.94 10.28 4.65
CA GLU A 12 5.29 9.65 5.80
C GLU A 12 4.09 10.48 6.28
N THR A 13 2.99 10.42 5.54
CA THR A 13 1.71 11.02 5.94
C THR A 13 0.72 9.97 6.41
N GLU A 14 -0.32 10.37 7.14
CA GLU A 14 -1.39 9.45 7.54
C GLU A 14 -2.04 8.75 6.33
N ASP A 15 -2.25 9.49 5.24
CA ASP A 15 -2.76 8.96 3.96
C ASP A 15 -1.87 7.86 3.34
N ASN A 16 -0.61 7.76 3.77
CA ASN A 16 0.37 6.83 3.23
C ASN A 16 0.63 5.64 4.15
N ARG A 17 -0.04 5.58 5.32
CA ARG A 17 0.06 4.44 6.22
C ARG A 17 -0.61 3.24 5.55
N PHE A 18 0.10 2.13 5.50
CA PHE A 18 -0.38 0.93 4.83
C PHE A 18 -0.69 -0.16 5.84
N LEU A 19 0.31 -0.54 6.64
CA LEU A 19 0.20 -1.64 7.60
C LEU A 19 0.66 -1.21 8.98
N GLU A 20 -0.01 -1.74 10.01
CA GLU A 20 0.55 -1.84 11.34
C GLU A 20 0.89 -3.30 11.61
N VAL A 21 2.14 -3.51 12.01
CA VAL A 21 2.71 -4.80 12.35
C VAL A 21 2.92 -4.84 13.86
N THR A 22 2.51 -5.93 14.50
CA THR A 22 2.83 -6.22 15.90
C THR A 22 3.79 -7.39 15.98
N TYR A 23 4.87 -7.22 16.74
CA TYR A 23 5.91 -8.21 16.96
C TYR A 23 5.63 -9.06 18.21
N ALA A 24 6.27 -10.22 18.30
CA ALA A 24 6.11 -11.16 19.42
C ALA A 24 6.50 -10.56 20.78
N ASN A 25 7.40 -9.58 20.79
CA ASN A 25 7.78 -8.81 21.98
C ASN A 25 6.73 -7.76 22.41
N GLY A 26 5.66 -7.56 21.62
CA GLY A 26 4.60 -6.58 21.87
C GLY A 26 4.78 -5.23 21.17
N ASP A 27 5.92 -4.99 20.50
CA ASP A 27 6.17 -3.75 19.79
C ASP A 27 5.26 -3.61 18.56
N LYS A 28 4.92 -2.36 18.22
CA LYS A 28 4.12 -2.02 17.05
C LYS A 28 4.87 -1.08 16.13
N GLU A 29 4.84 -1.38 14.84
CA GLU A 29 5.45 -0.55 13.80
C GLU A 29 4.45 -0.26 12.69
N VAL A 30 4.42 1.00 12.24
CA VAL A 30 3.61 1.44 11.11
C VAL A 30 4.49 1.51 9.87
N LEU A 31 4.13 0.74 8.86
CA LEU A 31 4.79 0.73 7.55
C LEU A 31 3.99 1.58 6.57
N TYR A 32 4.70 2.28 5.70
CA TYR A 32 4.13 3.20 4.73
C TYR A 32 4.26 2.61 3.32
N PHE A 33 3.48 3.11 2.36
CA PHE A 33 3.58 2.68 0.96
C PHE A 33 4.99 2.80 0.37
N LYS A 34 5.81 3.71 0.90
CA LYS A 34 7.22 3.87 0.51
C LYS A 34 8.02 2.56 0.63
N ASP A 35 7.64 1.71 1.58
CA ASP A 35 8.30 0.45 1.91
C ASP A 35 7.85 -0.70 0.97
N PHE A 36 6.82 -0.47 0.14
CA PHE A 36 6.19 -1.46 -0.76
C PHE A 36 6.25 -1.10 -2.24
N ASN A 37 7.03 -0.09 -2.58
CA ASN A 37 7.12 0.34 -3.97
C ASN A 37 7.80 -0.72 -4.83
N SER A 38 7.20 -1.00 -5.99
CA SER A 38 7.74 -1.92 -7.00
C SER A 38 7.70 -1.29 -8.39
N GLY A 39 8.50 -1.83 -9.32
CA GLY A 39 8.48 -1.41 -10.72
C GLY A 39 7.10 -1.57 -11.37
N ALA A 40 6.38 -2.64 -11.02
CA ALA A 40 5.01 -2.88 -11.48
C ALA A 40 4.04 -1.82 -10.95
N MET A 41 4.16 -1.45 -9.67
CA MET A 41 3.33 -0.39 -9.07
C MET A 41 3.57 0.96 -9.76
N ILE A 42 4.82 1.31 -10.06
CA ILE A 42 5.15 2.55 -10.79
C ILE A 42 4.55 2.53 -12.21
N GLU A 43 4.62 1.39 -12.90
CA GLU A 43 4.02 1.22 -14.23
C GLU A 43 2.49 1.44 -14.18
N ASN A 44 1.81 0.81 -13.23
CA ASN A 44 0.38 0.97 -13.01
C ASN A 44 0.00 2.43 -12.75
N ILE A 45 0.75 3.13 -11.88
CA ILE A 45 0.53 4.57 -11.60
C ILE A 45 0.62 5.39 -12.89
N VAL A 46 1.63 5.15 -13.71
CA VAL A 46 1.80 5.87 -14.98
C VAL A 46 0.67 5.55 -15.96
N SER A 47 0.27 4.27 -16.06
CA SER A 47 -0.84 3.82 -16.90
C SER A 47 -2.16 4.49 -16.49
N ARG A 48 -2.44 4.55 -15.19
CA ARG A 48 -3.63 5.19 -14.61
C ARG A 48 -3.63 6.70 -14.83
N ALA A 49 -2.50 7.37 -14.64
CA ALA A 49 -2.36 8.80 -14.90
C ALA A 49 -2.60 9.14 -16.38
N LYS A 50 -2.13 8.30 -17.31
CA LYS A 50 -2.42 8.42 -18.75
C LYS A 50 -3.91 8.26 -19.03
N LYS A 51 -4.55 7.24 -18.43
CA LYS A 51 -5.99 7.01 -18.56
C LYS A 51 -6.81 8.21 -18.09
N MET A 52 -6.45 8.81 -16.94
CA MET A 52 -7.09 10.04 -16.44
C MET A 52 -6.92 11.23 -17.39
N ALA A 53 -5.73 11.43 -17.94
CA ALA A 53 -5.47 12.50 -18.91
C ALA A 53 -6.31 12.34 -20.19
N ILE A 54 -6.47 11.10 -20.68
CA ILE A 54 -7.32 10.81 -21.84
C ILE A 54 -8.79 11.09 -21.52
N LYS A 55 -9.29 10.71 -20.33
CA LYS A 55 -10.64 11.04 -19.91
C LYS A 55 -10.86 12.56 -19.86
N GLN A 56 -9.95 13.31 -19.23
CA GLN A 56 -10.04 14.76 -19.17
C GLN A 56 -10.03 15.41 -20.57
N LEU A 57 -9.24 14.86 -21.50
CA LEU A 57 -9.23 15.31 -22.90
C LEU A 57 -10.61 15.12 -23.55
N LEU A 58 -11.27 13.99 -23.33
CA LEU A 58 -12.61 13.74 -23.86
C LEU A 58 -13.66 14.68 -23.25
N ASP A 59 -13.52 15.00 -21.95
CA ASP A 59 -14.49 15.83 -21.23
C ASP A 59 -14.32 17.33 -21.50
N THR A 60 -13.08 17.81 -21.60
CA THR A 60 -12.76 19.26 -21.59
C THR A 60 -12.04 19.74 -22.85
N GLY A 61 -11.61 18.82 -23.72
CA GLY A 61 -10.76 19.12 -24.89
C GLY A 61 -9.31 19.46 -24.55
N GLN A 62 -8.92 19.51 -23.27
CA GLN A 62 -7.56 19.89 -22.85
C GLN A 62 -6.59 18.72 -23.01
N ARG A 63 -5.48 18.96 -23.72
CA ARG A 63 -4.42 17.96 -23.95
C ARG A 63 -3.34 18.00 -22.86
N GLY A 64 -2.67 16.86 -22.69
CA GLY A 64 -1.47 16.73 -21.88
C GLY A 64 -1.70 16.10 -20.51
N ILE A 65 -0.64 15.51 -19.96
CA ILE A 65 -0.64 14.95 -18.60
C ILE A 65 -0.25 16.06 -17.63
N ARG A 66 -0.98 16.19 -16.53
CA ARG A 66 -0.74 17.17 -15.47
C ARG A 66 -0.33 16.47 -14.18
N VAL A 67 0.29 17.23 -13.27
CA VAL A 67 0.73 16.70 -11.97
C VAL A 67 -0.44 16.11 -11.17
N GLN A 68 -1.64 16.68 -11.31
CA GLN A 68 -2.86 16.20 -10.67
C GLN A 68 -3.20 14.76 -11.08
N HIS A 69 -2.96 14.37 -12.34
CA HIS A 69 -3.20 13.00 -12.80
C HIS A 69 -2.27 12.01 -12.12
N LEU A 70 -0.99 12.38 -11.93
CA LEU A 70 -0.02 11.52 -11.24
C LEU A 70 -0.34 11.40 -9.75
N LEU A 71 -0.68 12.51 -9.08
CA LEU A 71 -1.01 12.51 -7.66
C LEU A 71 -2.30 11.71 -7.38
N ALA A 72 -3.32 11.86 -8.21
CA ALA A 72 -4.54 11.08 -8.12
C ALA A 72 -4.29 9.60 -8.43
N ALA A 73 -3.46 9.29 -9.44
CA ALA A 73 -3.09 7.91 -9.76
C ALA A 73 -2.31 7.21 -8.64
N CYS A 74 -1.44 7.92 -7.91
CA CYS A 74 -0.76 7.37 -6.74
C CYS A 74 -1.78 6.95 -5.66
N LEU A 75 -2.75 7.82 -5.36
CA LEU A 75 -3.80 7.53 -4.39
C LEU A 75 -4.69 6.36 -4.83
N ASP A 76 -5.08 6.31 -6.10
CA ASP A 76 -5.92 5.23 -6.62
C ASP A 76 -5.18 3.89 -6.67
N GLU A 77 -3.88 3.89 -7.00
CA GLU A 77 -3.07 2.67 -6.97
C GLU A 77 -2.90 2.15 -5.53
N PHE A 78 -2.67 3.05 -4.58
CA PHE A 78 -2.61 2.70 -3.17
C PHE A 78 -3.92 2.11 -2.67
N ARG A 79 -5.05 2.60 -3.18
CA ARG A 79 -6.38 2.07 -2.89
C ARG A 79 -6.69 0.70 -3.48
N GLU A 80 -6.16 0.40 -4.66
CA GLU A 80 -6.35 -0.92 -5.28
C GLU A 80 -5.40 -1.98 -4.71
N ASN A 81 -4.22 -1.57 -4.21
CA ASN A 81 -3.31 -2.49 -3.50
C ASN A 81 -3.78 -2.81 -2.06
N GLU A 82 -4.91 -2.24 -1.60
CA GLU A 82 -5.51 -2.56 -0.30
C GLU A 82 -6.01 -4.01 -0.20
N ASP A 83 -6.29 -4.67 -1.33
CA ASP A 83 -6.79 -6.05 -1.40
C ASP A 83 -5.69 -7.13 -1.40
N LEU A 84 -4.41 -6.74 -1.49
CA LEU A 84 -3.27 -7.69 -1.41
C LEU A 84 -3.04 -8.43 -0.08
N PRO A 85 -3.58 -8.03 1.10
CA PRO A 85 -3.40 -8.82 2.32
C PRO A 85 -4.05 -10.21 2.23
N ASN A 86 -4.94 -10.45 1.27
CA ASN A 86 -5.67 -11.71 1.14
C ASN A 86 -4.78 -12.94 0.81
N THR A 87 -3.49 -12.75 0.47
CA THR A 87 -2.62 -13.85 -0.01
C THR A 87 -1.20 -13.90 0.56
N THR A 88 -0.81 -13.01 1.47
CA THR A 88 0.62 -12.88 1.84
C THR A 88 0.93 -13.50 3.20
N ASN A 89 1.74 -14.55 3.19
CA ASN A 89 2.21 -15.26 4.37
C ASN A 89 3.04 -14.32 5.27
N PRO A 90 2.80 -14.25 6.59
CA PRO A 90 3.64 -13.55 7.58
C PRO A 90 5.15 -13.78 7.45
N ASP A 91 5.58 -14.93 6.94
CA ASP A 91 7.00 -15.23 6.69
C ASP A 91 7.60 -14.41 5.53
N ASP A 92 6.80 -14.03 4.52
CA ASP A 92 7.24 -13.17 3.43
C ASP A 92 7.52 -11.75 3.95
N TRP A 93 6.77 -11.32 4.97
CA TRP A 93 6.97 -10.04 5.65
C TRP A 93 8.24 -9.99 6.49
N ALA A 94 8.57 -11.09 7.19
CA ALA A 94 9.82 -11.20 7.92
C ALA A 94 11.04 -11.08 6.98
N ARG A 95 10.91 -11.50 5.72
CA ARG A 95 11.95 -11.36 4.68
C ARG A 95 12.02 -9.94 4.11
N ILE A 96 10.88 -9.28 3.88
CA ILE A 96 10.82 -7.92 3.30
C ILE A 96 11.26 -6.85 4.29
N SER A 97 10.95 -6.98 5.59
CA SER A 97 11.25 -5.92 6.57
C SER A 97 12.74 -5.70 6.81
N GLY A 98 13.60 -6.67 6.44
CA GLY A 98 15.06 -6.60 6.64
C GLY A 98 15.51 -6.53 8.10
N LYS A 99 14.59 -6.37 9.06
CA LYS A 99 14.83 -6.33 10.50
C LYS A 99 14.92 -7.77 11.02
N LYS A 100 16.15 -8.26 11.02
CA LYS A 100 16.55 -9.54 11.58
C LYS A 100 16.39 -9.49 13.11
N GLY A 101 15.24 -9.87 13.65
CA GLY A 101 15.10 -9.98 15.11
C GLY A 101 13.83 -10.65 15.59
N GLU A 102 12.67 -10.10 15.23
CA GLU A 102 11.42 -10.42 15.93
C GLU A 102 10.35 -10.98 15.00
N ARG A 103 9.68 -12.05 15.45
CA ARG A 103 8.59 -12.70 14.72
C ARG A 103 7.38 -11.77 14.70
N ILE A 104 6.79 -11.59 13.53
CA ILE A 104 5.52 -10.88 13.37
C ILE A 104 4.38 -11.79 13.86
N VAL A 105 3.58 -11.31 14.78
CA VAL A 105 2.42 -12.05 15.33
C VAL A 105 1.09 -11.54 14.79
N PHE A 106 1.02 -10.27 14.41
CA PHE A 106 -0.22 -9.67 13.96
C PHE A 106 0.05 -8.58 12.91
N ILE A 107 -0.80 -8.52 11.89
CA ILE A 107 -0.76 -7.50 10.84
C ILE A 107 -2.18 -6.95 10.66
N ARG A 108 -2.33 -5.64 10.67
CA ARG A 108 -3.58 -4.95 10.28
C ARG A 108 -3.31 -3.89 9.22
N THR A 109 -4.27 -3.71 8.32
CA THR A 109 -4.26 -2.56 7.40
C THR A 109 -4.66 -1.28 8.13
N LEU A 110 -4.12 -0.13 7.72
CA LEU A 110 -4.42 1.18 8.33
C LEU A 110 -5.22 2.11 7.44
N ILE A 111 -5.83 1.58 6.37
CA ILE A 111 -6.38 2.43 5.32
C ILE A 111 -7.79 2.92 5.68
N GLN A 112 -7.98 4.24 5.65
CA GLN A 112 -9.29 4.87 5.90
C GLN A 112 -10.19 4.74 4.66
N GLY A 113 -11.09 3.75 4.69
CA GLY A 113 -12.22 3.71 3.76
C GLY A 113 -13.14 4.93 3.94
N LYS A 114 -13.75 5.41 2.85
CA LYS A 114 -14.77 6.49 2.86
C LYS A 114 -16.09 6.10 3.59
N GLN A 115 -16.16 4.93 4.21
CA GLN A 115 -17.24 4.52 5.11
C GLN A 115 -16.62 4.28 6.48
N GLY A 116 -17.14 4.98 7.49
CA GLY A 116 -16.49 5.17 8.79
C GLY A 116 -16.11 3.87 9.50
N THR A 117 -15.05 3.95 10.31
CA THR A 117 -14.76 3.04 11.42
C THR A 117 -14.87 1.54 11.12
N GLU A 118 -14.51 1.09 9.92
CA GLU A 118 -14.15 -0.32 9.76
C GLU A 118 -12.69 -0.48 10.19
N ALA A 119 -12.49 -1.21 11.30
CA ALA A 119 -11.17 -1.61 11.75
C ALA A 119 -10.50 -2.37 10.59
N GLY A 120 -9.31 -1.90 10.18
CA GLY A 120 -8.57 -2.54 9.10
C GLY A 120 -8.49 -4.05 9.30
N ARG A 121 -8.69 -4.80 8.22
CA ARG A 121 -8.81 -6.26 8.25
C ARG A 121 -7.54 -6.84 8.86
N SER A 122 -7.71 -7.64 9.90
CA SER A 122 -6.63 -8.30 10.63
C SER A 122 -6.32 -9.65 10.02
N ILE A 123 -5.04 -9.91 9.76
CA ILE A 123 -4.55 -11.26 9.47
C ILE A 123 -4.00 -11.82 10.77
N GLU A 124 -4.72 -12.81 11.34
CA GLU A 124 -4.22 -13.58 12.47
C GLU A 124 -3.30 -14.68 11.97
N THR A 125 -2.09 -14.77 12.54
CA THR A 125 -1.19 -15.91 12.34
C THR A 125 -1.80 -17.14 13.01
N VAL A 126 -2.58 -17.94 12.27
CA VAL A 126 -2.93 -19.28 12.75
C VAL A 126 -1.64 -20.09 12.82
N SER A 127 -1.14 -20.26 14.03
CA SER A 127 -0.01 -21.14 14.33
C SER A 127 -0.49 -22.58 14.18
N ASN A 128 -0.64 -23.08 12.94
CA ASN A 128 -0.98 -24.47 12.72
C ASN A 128 0.28 -25.33 12.80
N THR A 129 0.78 -25.48 14.04
CA THR A 129 1.54 -26.65 14.47
C THR A 129 0.60 -27.86 14.44
N GLY A 130 0.81 -28.76 13.48
CA GLY A 130 0.11 -30.06 13.40
C GLY A 130 0.47 -30.79 12.10
N GLN A 131 1.65 -31.38 12.00
CA GLN A 131 1.82 -32.82 12.27
C GLN A 131 1.12 -33.68 11.20
N TYR A 132 1.80 -33.90 10.07
CA TYR A 132 1.47 -35.00 9.17
C TYR A 132 2.03 -36.29 9.78
N LEU A 133 1.10 -37.16 10.21
CA LEU A 133 1.32 -38.60 10.33
C LEU A 133 1.14 -39.24 8.94
#